data_AF-A0A9E8KJB5-F1
#
_entry.id   AF-A0A9E8KJB5-F1
#
_cell.length_a   1.000
_cell.length_b   1.000
_cell.length_c   1.000
_cell.angle_alpha   90.00
_cell.angle_beta   90.00
_cell.angle_gamma   90.00
#
_symmetry.space_group_name_H-M   'P 1'
#
loop_
_entity.id
_entity.type
_entity.pdbx_description
1 polymer ?
#
loop_
_entity_poly.entity_id
_entity_poly.type
_entity_poly.pdbx_seq_one_letter_code
_entity_poly.pdbx_strand_id
1 'polypeptide(L)' 'MFRVNAFTEKGTKFRFRIKSDNILDVRKAIGEIFKGREMRLVLVEPL' A
#
# COMPACT_ATOMS: atom_id res chain seq x y z
N MET A 1 -3.99 -9.50 8.82
CA MET A 1 -4.38 -9.10 7.44
C MET A 1 -4.36 -7.59 7.35
N PHE A 2 -3.85 -7.01 6.27
CA PHE A 2 -3.56 -5.57 6.20
C PHE A 2 -4.40 -4.88 5.12
N ARG A 3 -5.03 -3.75 5.47
CA ARG A 3 -5.74 -2.90 4.50
C ARG A 3 -4.87 -1.70 4.15
N VAL A 4 -4.51 -1.56 2.89
CA VAL A 4 -3.62 -0.50 2.39
C VAL A 4 -4.42 0.44 1.51
N ASN A 5 -4.28 1.75 1.72
CA ASN A 5 -4.82 2.76 0.81
C ASN A 5 -3.67 3.53 0.15
N ALA A 6 -3.64 3.51 -1.18
CA ALA A 6 -2.68 4.26 -1.96
C ALA A 6 -3.38 5.38 -2.72
N PHE A 7 -2.72 6.55 -2.80
CA PHE A 7 -3.24 7.71 -3.51
C PHE A 7 -2.23 8.19 -4.54
N THR A 8 -2.69 8.41 -5.77
CA THR A 8 -1.91 9.13 -6.79
C THR A 8 -1.97 10.62 -6.55
N GLU A 9 -1.04 11.39 -7.12
CA GLU A 9 -1.08 12.86 -7.09
C GLU A 9 -2.39 13.45 -7.65
N LYS A 10 -2.99 12.81 -8.66
CA LYS A 10 -4.28 13.22 -9.25
C LYS A 10 -5.50 12.86 -8.39
N GLY A 11 -5.31 12.35 -7.17
CA GLY A 11 -6.38 12.02 -6.23
C GLY A 11 -7.03 10.65 -6.43
N THR A 12 -6.61 9.84 -7.41
CA THR A 12 -7.11 8.47 -7.58
C THR A 12 -6.72 7.61 -6.38
N LYS A 13 -7.73 6.97 -5.76
CA LYS A 13 -7.57 6.10 -4.60
C LYS A 13 -7.57 4.63 -5.01
N PHE A 14 -6.50 3.93 -4.67
CA PHE A 14 -6.42 2.47 -4.76
C PHE A 14 -6.50 1.85 -3.39
N ARG A 15 -7.29 0.78 -3.25
CA ARG A 15 -7.44 0.03 -2.01
C ARG A 15 -6.97 -1.40 -2.22
N PHE A 16 -6.00 -1.81 -1.41
CA PHE A 16 -5.47 -3.17 -1.41
C PHE A 16 -5.78 -3.87 -0.10
N ARG A 17 -6.02 -5.18 -0.18
CA ARG A 17 -6.04 -6.08 0.95
C ARG A 17 -4.87 -7.02 0.77
N ILE A 18 -3.90 -6.95 1.67
CA ILE A 18 -2.70 -7.77 1.61
C ILE A 18 -2.73 -8.73 2.79
N LYS A 19 -2.71 -10.04 2.49
CA LYS A 19 -2.54 -11.06 3.51
C LYS A 19 -1.03 -11.16 3.79
N SER A 20 -0.62 -10.66 4.95
CA SER A 20 0.73 -10.76 5.47
C SER A 20 0.64 -10.78 6.99
N ASP A 21 1.65 -11.36 7.62
CA ASP A 21 1.82 -11.44 9.07
C ASP A 21 2.75 -10.31 9.58
N ASN A 22 3.45 -9.62 8.68
CA ASN A 22 4.39 -8.55 9.00
C ASN A 22 4.18 -7.32 8.11
N ILE A 23 4.18 -6.13 8.73
CA ILE A 23 4.04 -4.84 8.05
C ILE A 23 5.24 -4.51 7.14
N LEU A 24 6.43 -5.02 7.45
CA LEU A 24 7.63 -4.83 6.62
C LEU A 24 7.48 -5.53 5.26
N ASP A 25 6.88 -6.72 5.26
CA ASP A 25 6.62 -7.49 4.02
C ASP A 25 5.55 -6.80 3.19
N VAL A 26 4.53 -6.23 3.83
CA VAL A 26 3.52 -5.38 3.17
C VAL A 26 4.19 -4.17 2.52
N ARG A 27 5.08 -3.48 3.24
CA ARG A 27 5.81 -2.32 2.72
C ARG A 27 6.69 -2.68 1.53
N LYS A 28 7.42 -3.80 1.58
CA LYS A 28 8.23 -4.29 0.46
C LYS A 28 7.37 -4.58 -0.77
N ALA A 29 6.30 -5.36 -0.61
CA ALA A 29 5.40 -5.72 -1.70
C ALA A 29 4.79 -4.47 -2.37
N ILE A 30 4.33 -3.50 -1.57
CA ILE A 30 3.81 -2.24 -2.11
C ILE A 30 4.91 -1.45 -2.84
N GLY A 31 6.12 -1.38 -2.27
CA GLY A 31 7.26 -0.72 -2.90
C GLY A 31 7.63 -1.31 -4.25
N GLU A 32 7.53 -2.63 -4.40
CA GLU A 32 7.75 -3.33 -5.67
C GLU A 32 6.63 -3.05 -6.68
N ILE A 33 5.36 -3.17 -6.26
CA ILE A 33 4.19 -2.94 -7.13
C ILE A 33 4.19 -1.52 -7.72
N PHE A 34 4.64 -0.53 -6.94
CA PHE A 34 4.64 0.88 -7.33
C PHE A 34 6.03 1.44 -7.63
N LYS A 35 7.01 0.56 -7.88
CA LYS A 35 8.36 0.98 -8.23
C LYS A 35 8.33 1.89 -9.46
N GLY A 36 8.94 3.09 -9.34
CA GLY A 36 8.99 4.08 -10.42
C GLY A 36 7.71 4.92 -10.59
N ARG A 37 6.75 4.84 -9.66
CA ARG A 37 5.58 5.73 -9.62
C ARG A 37 5.62 6.61 -8.37
N GLU A 38 5.47 7.92 -8.53
CA GLU A 38 5.27 8.84 -7.40
C GLU A 38 3.84 8.68 -6.87
N MET A 39 3.71 7.95 -5.76
CA MET A 39 2.44 7.79 -5.06
C MET A 39 2.58 8.08 -3.58
N ARG A 40 1.55 8.71 -3.01
CA ARG A 40 1.43 8.94 -1.57
C ARG A 40 0.71 7.74 -0.97
N LEU A 41 1.46 6.88 -0.29
CA LEU A 41 0.93 5.71 0.41
C LEU A 41 0.49 6.13 1.81
N VAL A 42 -0.78 5.90 2.17
CA VAL A 42 -1.33 6.23 3.49
C VAL A 42 -1.63 4.94 4.26
N LEU A 43 -1.32 5.00 5.55
CA LEU A 43 -1.10 3.90 6.49
C LEU A 43 -2.20 2.82 6.52
N VAL A 44 -1.72 1.66 6.94
CA VAL A 44 -2.33 0.35 6.96
C VAL A 44 -2.85 0.02 8.35
N GLU A 45 -4.14 -0.26 8.48
CA GLU A 45 -4.69 -0.85 9.71
C GLU A 45 -4.66 -2.39 9.58
N PRO A 46 -4.17 -3.11 10.61
CA PRO A 46 -4.45 -4.53 10.74
C PRO A 46 -5.96 -4.69 11.02
N LEU A 47 -6.61 -5.57 10.25
CA LEU A 47 -7.96 -6.08 10.55
C LEU A 47 -7.88 -7.18 11.61
#